data_AF-A0A3D0SZR8-F1
#
_entry.id   AF-A0A3D0SZR8-F1
#
_cell.length_a   1.000
_cell.length_b   1.000
_cell.length_c   1.000
_cell.angle_alpha   90.00
_cell.angle_beta   90.00
_cell.angle_gamma   90.00
#
_symmetry.space_group_name_H-M   'P 1'
#
loop_
_entity.id
_entity.type
_entity.pdbx_description
1 polymer ?
#
loop_
_entity_poly.entity_id
_entity_poly.type
_entity_poly.pdbx_seq_one_letter_code
_entity_poly.pdbx_strand_id
1 'polypeptide(L)'
;ASWQEAATLLNQAVPGGDDHLLACRVSLSDWQLYATCYQQDETLVAYHVGQHQLRRSLTAWLTMLIANSQGISLPLTLHYIDWKKQPLALKSETYQPLTADEATAQLHRFIEAIRQVEAGPSLLYLAVAEAFYKYAGMNTDSDDWHESKEIAKRWDDITDSNNPYSKLGSNGYFNWFYNYIPPASQLPLEQLADLYCAFLSNFKRGRK
;
A
#
# COMPACT_ATOMS: atom_id res chain seq x y z
N ALA A 1 -26.04 9.42 -4.55
CA ALA A 1 -25.32 8.58 -3.58
C ALA A 1 -25.62 9.02 -2.16
N SER A 2 -26.34 8.20 -1.38
CA SER A 2 -26.51 8.42 0.07
C SER A 2 -25.49 7.60 0.85
N TRP A 3 -25.08 8.08 2.02
CA TRP A 3 -24.24 7.31 2.95
C TRP A 3 -24.92 6.00 3.39
N GLN A 4 -26.25 5.97 3.41
CA GLN A 4 -27.04 4.80 3.76
C GLN A 4 -26.94 3.67 2.71
N GLU A 5 -26.94 4.03 1.42
CA GLU A 5 -26.72 3.09 0.32
C GLU A 5 -25.31 2.46 0.42
N ALA A 6 -24.28 3.30 0.65
CA ALA A 6 -22.90 2.85 0.84
C ALA A 6 -22.74 1.91 2.06
N ALA A 7 -23.36 2.25 3.19
CA ALA A 7 -23.33 1.42 4.40
C ALA A 7 -24.02 0.06 4.17
N THR A 8 -25.17 0.07 3.49
CA THR A 8 -25.90 -1.17 3.14
C THR A 8 -25.04 -2.09 2.27
N LEU A 9 -24.39 -1.55 1.24
CA LEU A 9 -23.53 -2.32 0.34
C LEU A 9 -22.32 -2.93 1.06
N LEU A 10 -21.70 -2.20 2.00
CA LEU A 10 -20.59 -2.72 2.79
C LEU A 10 -21.04 -3.78 3.79
N ASN A 11 -22.18 -3.56 4.46
CA ASN A 11 -22.73 -4.51 5.43
C ASN A 11 -23.11 -5.86 4.80
N GLN A 12 -23.35 -5.90 3.49
CA GLN A 12 -23.58 -7.15 2.74
C GLN A 12 -22.28 -7.93 2.47
N ALA A 13 -21.13 -7.28 2.56
CA ALA A 13 -19.83 -7.84 2.16
C ALA A 13 -18.89 -8.11 3.33
N VAL A 14 -19.12 -7.47 4.48
CA VAL A 14 -18.36 -7.66 5.69
C VAL A 14 -19.10 -8.69 6.55
N PRO A 15 -18.41 -9.69 7.13
CA PRO A 15 -19.01 -10.63 8.05
C PRO A 15 -19.64 -9.86 9.21
N GLY A 16 -20.95 -9.99 9.40
CA GLY A 16 -21.66 -9.27 10.46
C GLY A 16 -21.30 -9.81 11.84
N GLY A 17 -21.07 -8.91 12.81
CA GLY A 17 -20.86 -9.26 14.22
C GLY A 17 -19.40 -9.39 14.65
N ASP A 18 -19.16 -9.21 15.94
CA ASP A 18 -17.82 -9.25 16.55
C ASP A 18 -17.22 -10.67 16.59
N ASP A 19 -18.04 -11.72 16.43
CA ASP A 19 -17.60 -13.12 16.43
C ASP A 19 -16.65 -13.46 15.28
N HIS A 20 -16.70 -12.67 14.20
CA HIS A 20 -15.80 -12.79 13.05
C HIS A 20 -14.58 -11.87 13.15
N LEU A 21 -14.50 -11.02 14.17
CA LEU A 21 -13.40 -10.08 14.33
C LEU A 21 -12.14 -10.81 14.79
N LEU A 22 -11.10 -10.74 13.96
CA LEU A 22 -9.78 -11.26 14.23
C LEU A 22 -8.85 -10.12 14.65
N ALA A 23 -8.38 -10.17 15.89
CA ALA A 23 -7.34 -9.30 16.41
C ALA A 23 -5.98 -10.00 16.30
N CYS A 24 -5.05 -9.39 15.57
CA CYS A 24 -3.72 -9.91 15.30
C CYS A 24 -2.66 -9.06 15.99
N ARG A 25 -1.64 -9.72 16.57
CA ARG A 25 -0.51 -9.04 17.22
C ARG A 25 0.78 -9.79 16.95
N VAL A 26 1.80 -9.08 16.48
CA VAL A 26 3.15 -9.64 16.31
C VAL A 26 4.18 -8.78 17.02
N SER A 27 5.16 -9.45 17.64
CA SER A 27 6.33 -8.82 18.26
C SER A 27 7.51 -8.99 17.32
N LEU A 28 8.05 -7.89 16.80
CA LEU A 28 9.19 -7.89 15.88
C LEU A 28 10.27 -6.95 16.43
N SER A 29 11.38 -7.52 16.88
CA SER A 29 12.43 -6.77 17.60
C SER A 29 11.85 -6.05 18.82
N ASP A 30 11.97 -4.72 18.87
CA ASP A 30 11.44 -3.79 19.87
C ASP A 30 10.04 -3.24 19.53
N TRP A 31 9.44 -3.70 18.42
CA TRP A 31 8.12 -3.24 17.96
C TRP A 31 7.00 -4.21 18.31
N GLN A 32 5.83 -3.63 18.58
CA GLN A 32 4.57 -4.35 18.73
C GLN A 32 3.62 -3.85 17.64
N LEU A 33 3.27 -4.73 16.71
CA LEU A 33 2.37 -4.40 15.61
C LEU A 33 1.01 -5.02 15.86
N TYR A 34 -0.04 -4.26 15.58
CA TYR A 34 -1.43 -4.64 15.82
C TYR A 34 -2.24 -4.43 14.56
N ALA A 35 -3.12 -5.38 14.26
CA ALA A 35 -4.11 -5.23 13.21
C ALA A 35 -5.42 -5.91 13.58
N THR A 36 -6.51 -5.39 13.03
CA THR A 36 -7.84 -5.97 13.14
C THR A 36 -8.43 -6.13 11.75
N CYS A 37 -8.96 -7.31 11.47
CA CYS A 37 -9.75 -7.61 10.28
C CYS A 37 -10.84 -8.59 10.65
N TYR A 38 -11.73 -8.91 9.72
CA TYR A 38 -12.64 -10.03 9.89
C TYR A 38 -12.04 -11.30 9.30
N GLN A 39 -12.42 -12.45 9.84
CA GLN A 39 -12.14 -13.75 9.23
C GLN A 39 -13.48 -14.42 8.91
N GLN A 40 -13.64 -14.78 7.64
CA GLN A 40 -14.78 -15.56 7.17
C GLN A 40 -14.26 -16.67 6.27
N ASP A 41 -14.55 -17.90 6.67
CA ASP A 41 -14.07 -19.10 6.01
C ASP A 41 -12.54 -19.03 5.79
N GLU A 42 -12.10 -19.25 4.54
CA GLU A 42 -10.71 -19.26 4.11
C GLU A 42 -10.22 -17.88 3.64
N THR A 43 -10.74 -16.77 4.20
CA THR A 43 -10.37 -15.41 3.77
C THR A 43 -10.43 -14.40 4.93
N LEU A 44 -9.46 -13.49 4.94
CA LEU A 44 -9.48 -12.28 5.75
C LEU A 44 -10.23 -11.18 5.00
N VAL A 45 -11.03 -10.40 5.71
CA VAL A 45 -11.87 -9.34 5.14
C VAL A 45 -11.56 -8.02 5.82
N ALA A 46 -11.24 -7.01 5.01
CA ALA A 46 -11.11 -5.62 5.43
C ALA A 46 -12.02 -4.73 4.59
N TYR A 47 -12.35 -3.54 5.09
CA TYR A 47 -13.14 -2.60 4.30
C TYR A 47 -12.79 -1.14 4.59
N HIS A 48 -13.16 -0.26 3.66
CA HIS A 48 -13.18 1.18 3.92
C HIS A 48 -14.34 1.89 3.19
N VAL A 49 -14.85 2.95 3.82
CA VAL A 49 -15.94 3.77 3.27
C VAL A 49 -15.47 4.94 2.40
N GLY A 50 -14.20 5.34 2.47
CA GLY A 50 -13.68 6.50 1.75
C GLY A 50 -13.46 6.28 0.25
N GLN A 51 -13.08 7.33 -0.48
CA GLN A 51 -12.55 7.18 -1.83
C GLN A 51 -11.34 6.24 -1.82
N HIS A 52 -11.32 5.33 -2.79
CA HIS A 52 -10.24 4.37 -2.95
C HIS A 52 -8.94 5.06 -3.34
N GLN A 53 -7.88 4.73 -2.61
CA GLN A 53 -6.52 5.27 -2.77
C GLN A 53 -5.53 4.16 -2.42
N LEU A 54 -4.40 4.11 -3.13
CA LEU A 54 -3.39 3.05 -2.97
C LEU A 54 -2.89 2.90 -1.52
N ARG A 55 -2.82 3.99 -0.75
CA ARG A 55 -2.47 3.91 0.68
C ARG A 55 -3.42 3.03 1.51
N ARG A 56 -4.71 2.99 1.16
CA ARG A 56 -5.70 2.16 1.85
C ARG A 56 -5.53 0.67 1.50
N SER A 57 -5.19 0.39 0.25
CA SER A 57 -4.74 -0.93 -0.22
C SER A 57 -3.49 -1.37 0.53
N LEU A 58 -2.50 -0.49 0.70
CA LEU A 58 -1.30 -0.79 1.48
C LEU A 58 -1.64 -1.08 2.95
N THR A 59 -2.53 -0.31 3.59
CA THR A 59 -2.98 -0.61 4.97
C THR A 59 -3.62 -1.99 5.08
N ALA A 60 -4.49 -2.35 4.13
CA ALA A 60 -5.11 -3.67 4.12
C ALA A 60 -4.07 -4.79 3.93
N TRP A 61 -3.09 -4.57 3.07
CA TRP A 61 -1.99 -5.51 2.88
C TRP A 61 -1.10 -5.63 4.12
N LEU A 62 -0.78 -4.52 4.82
CA LEU A 62 -0.06 -4.56 6.10
C LEU A 62 -0.83 -5.35 7.18
N THR A 63 -2.16 -5.24 7.21
CA THR A 63 -3.02 -6.07 8.07
C THR A 63 -2.86 -7.56 7.74
N MET A 64 -2.85 -7.91 6.44
CA MET A 64 -2.60 -9.29 6.00
C MET A 64 -1.21 -9.77 6.42
N LEU A 65 -0.16 -8.95 6.27
CA LEU A 65 1.19 -9.32 6.70
C LEU A 65 1.25 -9.64 8.20
N ILE A 66 0.60 -8.84 9.04
CA ILE A 66 0.55 -9.07 10.48
C ILE A 66 -0.16 -10.39 10.80
N ALA A 67 -1.25 -10.73 10.09
CA ALA A 67 -1.91 -12.02 10.23
C ALA A 67 -1.03 -13.19 9.73
N ASN A 68 -0.50 -13.09 8.51
CA ASN A 68 0.34 -14.11 7.88
C ASN A 68 1.60 -14.40 8.71
N SER A 69 2.22 -13.38 9.32
CA SER A 69 3.40 -13.54 10.20
C SER A 69 3.14 -14.41 11.43
N GLN A 70 1.89 -14.54 11.86
CA GLN A 70 1.47 -15.42 12.96
C GLN A 70 1.05 -16.82 12.48
N GLY A 71 1.25 -17.14 11.19
CA GLY A 71 0.87 -18.41 10.58
C GLY A 71 -0.55 -18.45 10.01
N ILE A 72 -1.31 -17.36 10.07
CA ILE A 72 -2.65 -17.26 9.47
C ILE A 72 -2.47 -17.01 7.97
N SER A 73 -2.18 -18.06 7.20
CA SER A 73 -1.84 -18.00 5.77
C SER A 73 -3.09 -17.87 4.87
N LEU A 74 -3.94 -16.88 5.14
CA LEU A 74 -5.17 -16.62 4.40
C LEU A 74 -5.02 -15.36 3.52
N PRO A 75 -5.63 -15.34 2.31
CA PRO A 75 -5.72 -14.13 1.50
C PRO A 75 -6.54 -13.05 2.21
N LEU A 76 -6.31 -11.79 1.87
CA LEU A 76 -7.12 -10.67 2.36
C LEU A 76 -7.90 -10.01 1.22
N THR A 77 -9.22 -9.90 1.37
CA THR A 77 -10.08 -9.14 0.48
C THR A 77 -10.46 -7.80 1.10
N LEU A 78 -10.08 -6.71 0.43
CA LEU A 78 -10.45 -5.34 0.77
C LEU A 78 -11.71 -4.93 0.01
N HIS A 79 -12.79 -4.63 0.71
CA HIS A 79 -14.03 -4.09 0.14
C HIS A 79 -14.12 -2.57 0.26
N TYR A 80 -14.62 -1.91 -0.78
CA TYR A 80 -14.83 -0.46 -0.77
C TYR A 80 -15.91 -0.03 -1.76
N ILE A 81 -16.40 1.21 -1.59
CA ILE A 81 -17.41 1.79 -2.46
C ILE A 81 -16.77 2.59 -3.59
N ASP A 82 -17.24 2.34 -4.81
CA ASP A 82 -16.94 3.17 -5.98
C ASP A 82 -17.88 4.38 -6.02
N TRP A 83 -17.44 5.46 -5.37
CA TRP A 83 -18.17 6.73 -5.29
C TRP A 83 -18.36 7.43 -6.64
N LYS A 84 -17.64 7.02 -7.69
CA LYS A 84 -17.75 7.62 -9.03
C LYS A 84 -18.87 6.97 -9.86
N LYS A 85 -19.32 5.77 -9.50
CA LYS A 85 -20.35 5.03 -10.24
C LYS A 85 -21.74 5.32 -9.66
N GLN A 86 -22.75 5.40 -10.54
CA GLN A 86 -24.17 5.49 -10.18
C GLN A 86 -24.95 4.40 -10.93
N PRO A 87 -25.73 3.53 -10.24
CA PRO A 87 -25.85 3.42 -8.78
C PRO A 87 -24.50 3.09 -8.12
N LEU A 88 -24.37 3.33 -6.81
CA LEU A 88 -23.13 3.02 -6.10
C LEU A 88 -22.82 1.53 -6.27
N ALA A 89 -21.53 1.22 -6.42
CA ALA A 89 -21.09 -0.15 -6.59
C ALA A 89 -20.06 -0.52 -5.52
N LEU A 90 -20.23 -1.73 -4.99
CA LEU A 90 -19.19 -2.38 -4.22
C LEU A 90 -18.06 -2.85 -5.15
N LYS A 91 -16.83 -2.61 -4.72
CA LYS A 91 -15.60 -3.10 -5.34
C LYS A 91 -14.81 -3.90 -4.31
N SER A 92 -13.97 -4.79 -4.81
CA SER A 92 -13.04 -5.53 -3.98
C SER A 92 -11.69 -5.71 -4.66
N GLU A 93 -10.66 -5.87 -3.84
CA GLU A 93 -9.31 -6.23 -4.23
C GLU A 93 -8.83 -7.34 -3.28
N THR A 94 -8.30 -8.44 -3.83
CA THR A 94 -7.82 -9.57 -3.03
C THR A 94 -6.31 -9.70 -3.15
N TYR A 95 -5.65 -9.73 -1.99
CA TYR A 95 -4.22 -9.97 -1.84
C TYR A 95 -3.98 -11.44 -1.52
N GLN A 96 -3.04 -12.06 -2.21
CA GLN A 96 -2.64 -13.45 -1.97
C GLN A 96 -1.74 -13.52 -0.74
N PRO A 97 -1.90 -14.56 0.10
CA PRO A 97 -1.13 -14.70 1.33
C PRO A 97 0.36 -14.85 1.01
N LEU A 98 1.18 -14.39 1.95
CA LEU A 98 2.60 -14.73 2.03
C LEU A 98 2.81 -15.80 3.10
N THR A 99 3.93 -16.51 3.01
CA THR A 99 4.37 -17.36 4.11
C THR A 99 4.67 -16.52 5.36
N ALA A 100 4.69 -17.15 6.53
CA ALA A 100 5.00 -16.45 7.78
C ALA A 100 6.38 -15.79 7.75
N ASP A 101 7.36 -16.45 7.14
CA ASP A 101 8.73 -15.94 7.02
C ASP A 101 8.81 -14.74 6.06
N GLU A 102 8.17 -14.82 4.89
CA GLU A 102 8.10 -13.71 3.93
C GLU A 102 7.37 -12.50 4.52
N ALA A 103 6.25 -12.74 5.21
CA ALA A 103 5.49 -11.68 5.88
C ALA A 103 6.31 -11.00 6.98
N THR A 104 7.02 -11.79 7.79
CA THR A 104 7.91 -11.30 8.85
C THR A 104 9.06 -10.47 8.27
N ALA A 105 9.73 -10.98 7.22
CA ALA A 105 10.79 -10.27 6.54
C ALA A 105 10.30 -8.93 5.98
N GLN A 106 9.11 -8.90 5.36
CA GLN A 106 8.54 -7.69 4.82
C GLN A 106 8.18 -6.66 5.91
N LEU A 107 7.62 -7.11 7.04
CA LEU A 107 7.34 -6.24 8.18
C LEU A 107 8.62 -5.64 8.77
N HIS A 108 9.71 -6.42 8.85
CA HIS A 108 11.02 -5.89 9.26
C HIS A 108 11.53 -4.78 8.33
N ARG A 109 11.34 -4.90 7.01
CA ARG A 109 11.70 -3.83 6.06
C ARG A 109 10.94 -2.54 6.35
N PHE A 110 9.63 -2.62 6.66
CA PHE A 110 8.85 -1.43 7.06
C PHE A 110 9.31 -0.84 8.39
N ILE A 111 9.62 -1.65 9.39
CA ILE A 111 10.16 -1.18 10.67
C ILE A 111 11.46 -0.41 10.46
N GLU A 112 12.36 -0.94 9.62
CA GLU A 112 13.62 -0.26 9.33
C GLU A 112 13.42 1.05 8.55
N ALA A 113 12.49 1.06 7.59
CA ALA A 113 12.13 2.29 6.89
C ALA A 113 11.54 3.36 7.83
N ILE A 114 10.76 2.96 8.84
CA ILE A 114 10.24 3.88 9.86
C ILE A 114 11.40 4.50 10.66
N ARG A 115 12.35 3.68 11.15
CA ARG A 115 13.52 4.18 11.88
C ARG A 115 14.35 5.15 11.06
N GLN A 116 14.51 4.90 9.76
CA GLN A 116 15.20 5.83 8.87
C GLN A 116 14.44 7.16 8.73
N VAL A 117 13.12 7.12 8.60
CA VAL A 117 12.28 8.33 8.54
C VAL A 117 12.34 9.12 9.85
N GLU A 118 12.47 8.45 11.00
CA GLU A 118 12.67 9.09 12.30
C GLU A 118 14.05 9.76 12.41
N ALA A 119 15.09 9.18 11.77
CA ALA A 119 16.43 9.76 11.74
C ALA A 119 16.55 10.96 10.79
N GLY A 120 15.66 11.08 9.79
CA GLY A 120 15.63 12.21 8.87
C GLY A 120 14.67 12.01 7.69
N PRO A 121 14.44 13.07 6.88
CA PRO A 121 13.58 12.96 5.73
C PRO A 121 14.13 11.91 4.74
N SER A 122 13.24 11.03 4.29
CA SER A 122 13.56 9.96 3.35
C SER A 122 12.61 9.98 2.15
N LEU A 123 13.08 9.55 0.98
CA LEU A 123 12.34 9.56 -0.29
C LEU A 123 11.56 8.26 -0.54
N LEU A 124 11.19 7.56 0.52
CA LEU A 124 10.46 6.28 0.50
C LEU A 124 8.95 6.50 0.36
N TYR A 125 8.53 7.18 -0.71
CA TYR A 125 7.12 7.49 -0.96
C TYR A 125 6.45 6.39 -1.80
N LEU A 126 5.33 5.85 -1.32
CA LEU A 126 4.49 4.90 -2.06
C LEU A 126 4.10 5.41 -3.46
N ALA A 127 3.87 6.72 -3.62
CA ALA A 127 3.51 7.31 -4.93
C ALA A 127 4.66 7.22 -5.95
N VAL A 128 5.91 7.32 -5.49
CA VAL A 128 7.11 7.16 -6.33
C VAL A 128 7.23 5.70 -6.75
N ALA A 129 7.14 4.78 -5.79
CA ALA A 129 7.15 3.35 -6.06
C ALA A 129 6.03 2.93 -7.04
N GLU A 130 4.81 3.44 -6.88
CA GLU A 130 3.69 3.17 -7.79
C GLU A 130 4.01 3.58 -9.24
N ALA A 131 4.63 4.75 -9.44
CA ALA A 131 4.98 5.22 -10.77
C ALA A 131 6.14 4.42 -11.38
N PHE A 132 7.18 4.14 -10.61
CA PHE A 132 8.33 3.39 -11.10
C PHE A 132 7.95 1.94 -11.43
N TYR A 133 7.12 1.32 -10.61
CA TYR A 133 6.57 -0.02 -10.89
C TYR A 133 5.76 -0.06 -12.19
N LYS A 134 4.89 0.94 -12.42
CA LYS A 134 4.03 0.97 -13.62
C LYS A 134 4.75 1.33 -14.90
N TYR A 135 5.73 2.22 -14.84
CA TYR A 135 6.27 2.88 -16.02
C TYR A 135 7.76 2.63 -16.25
N ALA A 136 8.53 2.34 -15.20
CA ALA A 136 9.98 2.12 -15.28
C ALA A 136 10.40 0.65 -15.15
N GLY A 137 9.48 -0.26 -14.79
CA GLY A 137 9.78 -1.68 -14.65
C GLY A 137 10.44 -2.05 -13.32
N MET A 138 10.21 -1.23 -12.27
CA MET A 138 10.74 -1.48 -10.92
C MET A 138 10.44 -2.90 -10.45
N ASN A 139 11.50 -3.62 -10.07
CA ASN A 139 11.45 -4.98 -9.57
C ASN A 139 12.62 -5.20 -8.60
N THR A 140 12.65 -6.37 -7.95
CA THR A 140 13.70 -6.78 -7.00
C THR A 140 14.68 -7.79 -7.59
N ASP A 141 14.49 -8.20 -8.84
CA ASP A 141 15.25 -9.28 -9.48
C ASP A 141 16.46 -8.76 -10.28
N SER A 142 16.42 -7.49 -10.72
CA SER A 142 17.53 -6.81 -11.37
C SER A 142 17.53 -5.30 -11.13
N ASP A 143 18.69 -4.68 -11.31
CA ASP A 143 18.90 -3.24 -11.20
C ASP A 143 18.81 -2.52 -12.55
N ASP A 144 18.54 -3.23 -13.65
CA ASP A 144 18.54 -2.67 -15.01
C ASP A 144 17.56 -1.49 -15.16
N TRP A 145 16.48 -1.50 -14.36
CA TRP A 145 15.48 -0.45 -14.36
C TRP A 145 15.98 0.87 -13.74
N HIS A 146 17.07 0.86 -12.97
CA HIS A 146 17.70 2.06 -12.42
C HIS A 146 18.20 3.01 -13.52
N GLU A 147 18.63 2.45 -14.66
CA GLU A 147 19.12 3.20 -15.82
C GLU A 147 17.99 3.61 -16.79
N SER A 148 16.75 3.24 -16.48
CA SER A 148 15.61 3.56 -17.33
C SER A 148 15.42 5.07 -17.43
N LYS A 149 15.33 5.58 -18.68
CA LYS A 149 14.98 6.98 -18.96
C LYS A 149 13.62 7.37 -18.37
N GLU A 150 12.76 6.38 -18.08
CA GLU A 150 11.48 6.63 -17.44
C GLU A 150 11.63 7.05 -15.97
N ILE A 151 12.71 6.69 -15.26
CA ILE A 151 12.90 7.07 -13.85
C ILE A 151 12.96 8.59 -13.68
N ALA A 152 13.88 9.24 -14.40
CA ALA A 152 14.01 10.69 -14.34
C ALA A 152 12.71 11.39 -14.74
N LYS A 153 12.09 10.97 -15.85
CA LYS A 153 10.82 11.51 -16.31
C LYS A 153 9.69 11.37 -15.29
N ARG A 154 9.54 10.20 -14.66
CA ARG A 154 8.48 9.98 -13.66
C ARG A 154 8.74 10.71 -12.35
N TRP A 155 10.01 10.85 -11.99
CA TRP A 155 10.39 11.67 -10.85
C TRP A 155 10.01 13.14 -11.09
N ASP A 156 10.31 13.69 -12.25
CA ASP A 156 9.92 15.05 -12.64
C ASP A 156 8.38 15.18 -12.66
N ASP A 157 7.66 14.25 -13.29
CA ASP A 157 6.18 14.27 -13.35
C ASP A 157 5.54 14.30 -11.95
N ILE A 158 6.09 13.53 -10.99
CA ILE A 158 5.54 13.38 -9.63
C ILE A 158 5.86 14.59 -8.75
N THR A 159 6.93 15.31 -9.03
CA THR A 159 7.42 16.44 -8.22
C THR A 159 7.15 17.80 -8.82
N ASP A 160 6.75 17.89 -10.10
CA ASP A 160 6.37 19.14 -10.74
C ASP A 160 5.12 19.76 -10.08
N SER A 161 5.24 20.97 -9.55
CA SER A 161 4.12 21.71 -8.93
C SER A 161 3.09 22.21 -9.94
N ASN A 162 3.47 22.32 -11.22
CA ASN A 162 2.58 22.76 -12.30
C ASN A 162 1.77 21.60 -12.90
N ASN A 163 2.17 20.36 -12.63
CA ASN A 163 1.44 19.19 -13.08
C ASN A 163 0.21 18.95 -12.17
N PRO A 164 -1.03 19.04 -12.68
CA PRO A 164 -2.24 18.82 -11.88
C PRO A 164 -2.38 17.38 -11.37
N TYR A 165 -1.62 16.43 -11.93
CA TYR A 165 -1.60 15.04 -11.50
C TYR A 165 -0.43 14.71 -10.56
N SER A 166 0.43 15.69 -10.29
CA SER A 166 1.56 15.60 -9.36
C SER A 166 1.12 15.12 -7.99
N LYS A 167 1.90 14.20 -7.40
CA LYS A 167 1.62 13.65 -6.07
C LYS A 167 2.45 14.32 -4.99
N LEU A 168 3.62 14.84 -5.34
CA LEU A 168 4.57 15.44 -4.40
C LEU A 168 4.76 16.93 -4.62
N GLY A 169 4.58 17.46 -5.84
CA GLY A 169 4.84 18.89 -6.13
C GLY A 169 3.99 19.87 -5.33
N SER A 170 2.79 19.47 -4.92
CA SER A 170 1.90 20.25 -4.02
C SER A 170 1.83 19.70 -2.59
N ASN A 171 2.64 18.69 -2.25
CA ASN A 171 2.60 18.05 -0.95
C ASN A 171 3.36 18.88 0.09
N GLY A 172 2.63 19.43 1.07
CA GLY A 172 3.22 20.30 2.09
C GLY A 172 4.30 19.62 2.95
N TYR A 173 4.18 18.32 3.24
CA TYR A 173 5.20 17.59 4.00
C TYR A 173 6.47 17.42 3.16
N PHE A 174 6.34 17.00 1.89
CA PHE A 174 7.49 16.88 0.98
C PHE A 174 8.19 18.24 0.80
N ASN A 175 7.43 19.29 0.50
CA ASN A 175 7.96 20.64 0.28
C ASN A 175 8.59 21.26 1.53
N TRP A 176 8.23 20.80 2.74
CA TRP A 176 8.86 21.25 3.98
C TRP A 176 10.33 20.79 4.06
N PHE A 177 10.60 19.54 3.68
CA PHE A 177 11.93 18.95 3.80
C PHE A 177 12.79 19.11 2.55
N TYR A 178 12.18 19.23 1.38
CA TYR A 178 12.87 19.31 0.09
C TYR A 178 12.59 20.64 -0.61
N ASN A 179 13.25 21.71 -0.14
CA ASN A 179 13.20 23.04 -0.79
C ASN A 179 13.79 23.02 -2.21
N TYR A 180 14.67 22.07 -2.49
CA TYR A 180 15.18 21.75 -3.81
C TYR A 180 14.91 20.28 -4.07
N ILE A 181 14.26 19.98 -5.21
CA ILE A 181 13.95 18.61 -5.59
C ILE A 181 15.28 17.89 -5.89
N PRO A 182 15.63 16.83 -5.17
CA PRO A 182 16.86 16.08 -5.43
C PRO A 182 16.79 15.43 -6.82
N PRO A 183 17.92 15.26 -7.52
CA PRO A 183 17.92 14.54 -8.79
C PRO A 183 17.53 13.07 -8.57
N ALA A 184 16.96 12.45 -9.60
CA ALA A 184 16.49 11.06 -9.52
C ALA A 184 17.61 10.06 -9.14
N SER A 185 18.87 10.38 -9.42
CA SER A 185 20.04 9.58 -9.03
C SER A 185 20.30 9.52 -7.52
N GLN A 186 19.64 10.37 -6.72
CA GLN A 186 19.71 10.34 -5.25
C GLN A 186 18.54 9.57 -4.62
N LEU A 187 17.62 9.02 -5.43
CA LEU A 187 16.52 8.23 -4.91
C LEU A 187 17.04 6.88 -4.39
N PRO A 188 16.54 6.40 -3.24
CA PRO A 188 16.89 5.08 -2.71
C PRO A 188 16.11 3.99 -3.47
N LEU A 189 16.49 3.72 -4.72
CA LEU A 189 15.74 2.89 -5.67
C LEU A 189 15.59 1.43 -5.19
N GLU A 190 16.67 0.81 -4.74
CA GLU A 190 16.66 -0.55 -4.18
C GLU A 190 15.70 -0.65 -2.99
N GLN A 191 15.79 0.31 -2.06
CA GLN A 191 14.95 0.33 -0.88
C GLN A 191 13.46 0.57 -1.20
N LEU A 192 13.17 1.40 -2.21
CA LEU A 192 11.80 1.57 -2.73
C LEU A 192 11.24 0.26 -3.28
N ALA A 193 12.04 -0.48 -4.05
CA ALA A 193 11.65 -1.78 -4.57
C ALA A 193 11.41 -2.79 -3.44
N ASP A 194 12.35 -2.89 -2.50
CA ASP A 194 12.25 -3.81 -1.36
C ASP A 194 11.03 -3.58 -0.47
N LEU A 195 10.61 -2.32 -0.31
CA LEU A 195 9.43 -1.98 0.49
C LEU A 195 8.11 -2.26 -0.22
N TYR A 196 8.05 -2.02 -1.54
CA TYR A 196 6.77 -1.88 -2.22
C TYR A 196 6.55 -2.87 -3.37
N CYS A 197 7.57 -3.51 -3.95
CA CYS A 197 7.37 -4.43 -5.07
C CYS A 197 6.48 -5.62 -4.70
N ALA A 198 6.66 -6.21 -3.51
CA ALA A 198 5.81 -7.32 -3.05
C ALA A 198 4.33 -6.90 -2.96
N PHE A 199 4.06 -5.69 -2.46
CA PHE A 199 2.70 -5.14 -2.43
C PHE A 199 2.16 -4.86 -3.84
N LEU A 200 2.95 -4.19 -4.68
CA LEU A 200 2.53 -3.74 -6.01
C LEU A 200 2.36 -4.89 -7.01
N SER A 201 3.07 -6.00 -6.84
CA SER A 201 2.91 -7.23 -7.63
C SER A 201 1.69 -8.04 -7.19
N ASN A 202 1.40 -8.05 -5.88
CA ASN A 202 0.22 -8.68 -5.31
C ASN A 202 -1.05 -7.86 -5.62
N PHE A 203 -0.89 -6.54 -5.80
CA PHE A 203 -1.91 -5.63 -6.29
C PHE A 203 -2.20 -5.84 -7.78
N LYS A 204 -3.06 -6.81 -8.10
CA LYS A 204 -3.67 -6.92 -9.43
C LYS A 204 -4.69 -5.79 -9.63
N ARG A 205 -4.21 -4.60 -10.01
CA ARG A 205 -5.08 -3.70 -10.79
C ARG A 205 -5.37 -4.43 -12.09
N GLY A 206 -6.55 -5.04 -12.20
CA GLY A 206 -6.93 -5.83 -13.36
C GLY A 206 -6.49 -5.14 -14.64
N ARG A 207 -5.46 -5.69 -15.28
CA ARG A 207 -5.20 -5.43 -16.70
C ARG A 207 -6.41 -6.02 -17.41
N LYS A 208 -7.40 -5.17 -17.68
CA LYS A 208 -8.31 -5.35 -18.79
C LYS A 208 -7.76 -4.55 -19.95
#